data_AF-A0A840GZA5-F1
#
_entry.id   AF-A0A840GZA5-F1
#
_cell.length_a   1.000
_cell.length_b   1.000
_cell.length_c   1.000
_cell.angle_alpha   90.00
_cell.angle_beta   90.00
_cell.angle_gamma   90.00
#
_symmetry.space_group_name_H-M   'P 1'
#
loop_
_entity.id
_entity.type
_entity.pdbx_description
1 polymer ?
#
loop_
_entity_poly.entity_id
_entity_poly.type
_entity_poly.pdbx_seq_one_letter_code
_entity_poly.pdbx_strand_id
1 'polypeptide(L)'
;MLLCPFAFAVPAAAQSKVNIEQNFADSLAALPKEELAISGGFYVPAYSSVAMSQGKLRVDFSVTLSVHNASETQALVIKRIAYFDTAGKQVESYLKAPVALRPLATVSIFIPTDDVRGGTGANFLVDWAATGEIAEPVVEALMVGGVANAHYAFISQGRPTRTATKK
;
A
#
# COMPACT_ATOMS: atom_id res chain seq x y z
N MET A 1 -36.18 -28.50 24.72
CA MET A 1 -35.11 -28.83 23.76
C MET A 1 -34.99 -27.62 22.83
N LEU A 2 -34.18 -26.62 23.21
CA LEU A 2 -34.05 -25.36 22.48
C LEU A 2 -32.93 -25.50 21.44
N LEU A 3 -33.29 -25.37 20.16
CA LEU A 3 -32.33 -25.26 19.05
C LEU A 3 -31.76 -23.84 19.00
N CYS A 4 -30.45 -23.69 19.24
CA CYS A 4 -29.72 -22.47 18.91
C CYS A 4 -29.46 -22.42 17.40
N PRO A 5 -29.74 -21.29 16.71
CA PRO A 5 -29.43 -21.17 15.31
C PRO A 5 -27.92 -20.95 15.13
N PHE A 6 -27.33 -21.69 14.19
CA PHE A 6 -26.00 -21.42 13.67
C PHE A 6 -25.99 -20.02 13.03
N ALA A 7 -25.25 -19.09 13.63
CA ALA A 7 -24.92 -17.83 13.00
C ALA A 7 -23.90 -18.10 11.89
N PHE A 8 -24.33 -18.04 10.64
CA PHE A 8 -23.42 -18.00 9.50
C PHE A 8 -22.65 -16.68 9.54
N ALA A 9 -21.32 -16.76 9.66
CA ALA A 9 -20.45 -15.61 9.48
C ALA A 9 -20.55 -15.16 8.02
N VAL A 10 -21.11 -13.96 7.83
CA VAL A 10 -21.09 -13.28 6.53
C VAL A 10 -19.61 -13.03 6.19
N PRO A 11 -19.09 -13.46 5.03
CA PRO A 11 -17.74 -13.10 4.64
C PRO A 11 -17.70 -11.58 4.53
N ALA A 12 -16.74 -10.95 5.22
CA ALA A 12 -16.52 -9.51 5.16
C ALA A 12 -16.51 -9.07 3.69
N ALA A 13 -17.49 -8.24 3.32
CA ALA A 13 -17.59 -7.72 1.97
C ALA A 13 -16.35 -6.89 1.69
N ALA A 14 -15.67 -7.18 0.58
CA ALA A 14 -14.52 -6.42 0.13
C ALA A 14 -14.89 -4.93 0.07
N GLN A 15 -14.07 -4.11 0.75
CA GLN A 15 -14.19 -2.67 0.71
C GLN A 15 -14.22 -2.20 -0.74
N SER A 16 -15.00 -1.15 -1.01
CA SER A 16 -15.09 -0.50 -2.32
C SER A 16 -13.69 -0.28 -2.89
N LYS A 17 -13.40 -0.91 -4.04
CA LYS A 17 -12.16 -0.74 -4.78
C LYS A 17 -11.79 0.75 -4.79
N VAL A 18 -10.68 1.11 -4.16
CA VAL A 18 -10.19 2.48 -4.11
C VAL A 18 -10.04 2.96 -5.56
N ASN A 19 -10.86 3.92 -5.96
CA ASN A 19 -10.75 4.53 -7.28
C ASN A 19 -9.70 5.65 -7.20
N ILE A 20 -8.41 5.29 -7.33
CA ILE A 20 -7.31 6.25 -7.24
C ILE A 20 -7.50 7.40 -8.23
N GLU A 21 -7.92 7.09 -9.46
CA GLU A 21 -8.12 8.06 -10.54
C GLU A 21 -9.13 9.15 -10.13
N GLN A 22 -10.18 8.76 -9.41
CA GLN A 22 -11.22 9.68 -8.97
C GLN A 22 -10.88 10.39 -7.66
N ASN A 23 -10.31 9.67 -6.69
CA ASN A 23 -10.01 10.21 -5.37
C ASN A 23 -8.82 11.17 -5.37
N PHE A 24 -7.93 11.07 -6.36
CA PHE A 24 -6.70 11.85 -6.46
C PHE A 24 -6.61 12.64 -7.76
N ALA A 25 -7.74 12.92 -8.44
CA ALA A 25 -7.75 13.59 -9.75
C ALA A 25 -6.87 14.85 -9.81
N ASP A 26 -6.86 15.67 -8.74
CA ASP A 26 -6.04 16.90 -8.67
C ASP A 26 -4.54 16.64 -8.50
N SER A 27 -4.16 15.47 -7.98
CA SER A 27 -2.77 15.00 -7.86
C SER A 27 -2.26 14.40 -9.17
N LEU A 28 -3.16 14.06 -10.10
CA LEU A 28 -2.83 13.39 -11.34
C LEU A 28 -2.65 14.38 -12.50
N ALA A 29 -1.79 13.98 -13.42
CA ALA A 29 -1.58 14.61 -14.72
C ALA A 29 -1.91 13.63 -15.84
N ALA A 30 -1.99 14.15 -17.07
CA ALA A 30 -1.98 13.28 -18.24
C ALA A 30 -0.70 12.44 -18.26
N LEU A 31 -0.81 11.18 -18.68
CA LEU A 31 0.36 10.34 -18.86
C LEU A 31 1.30 10.99 -19.89
N PRO A 32 2.63 11.01 -19.64
CA PRO A 32 3.60 11.46 -20.63
C PRO A 32 3.47 10.67 -21.93
N LYS A 33 3.72 11.34 -23.07
CA LYS A 33 3.71 10.70 -24.39
C LYS A 33 5.09 10.19 -24.78
N GLU A 34 6.12 10.73 -24.13
CA GLU A 34 7.51 10.35 -24.27
C GLU A 34 7.75 8.95 -23.70
N GLU A 35 8.83 8.33 -24.16
CA GLU A 35 9.25 7.03 -23.64
C GLU A 35 9.64 7.13 -22.16
N LEU A 36 9.23 6.14 -21.37
CA LEU A 36 9.59 6.03 -19.95
C LEU A 36 10.98 5.40 -19.81
N ALA A 37 12.01 6.24 -19.91
CA ALA A 37 13.41 5.83 -19.98
C ALA A 37 13.96 5.21 -18.68
N ILE A 38 13.40 5.58 -17.52
CA ILE A 38 13.85 5.05 -16.23
C ILE A 38 12.69 4.38 -15.47
N SER A 39 13.01 3.34 -14.72
CA SER A 39 12.03 2.67 -13.86
C SER A 39 12.67 2.03 -12.64
N GLY A 40 11.84 1.82 -11.63
CA GLY A 40 12.23 1.19 -10.39
C GLY A 40 11.03 0.60 -9.68
N GLY A 41 11.28 0.06 -8.49
CA GLY A 41 10.23 -0.49 -7.63
C GLY A 41 10.58 -0.32 -6.16
N PHE A 42 9.57 -0.34 -5.31
CA PHE A 42 9.68 -0.30 -3.85
C PHE A 42 8.94 -1.47 -3.24
N TYR A 43 9.61 -2.18 -2.33
CA TYR A 43 8.99 -3.12 -1.42
C TYR A 43 8.73 -2.41 -0.09
N VAL A 44 7.47 -2.34 0.33
CA VAL A 44 7.05 -1.60 1.52
C VAL A 44 6.44 -2.58 2.51
N PRO A 45 7.12 -2.92 3.62
CA PRO A 45 6.52 -3.74 4.67
C PRO A 45 5.30 -3.02 5.26
N ALA A 46 4.22 -3.76 5.50
CA ALA A 46 3.01 -3.26 6.14
C ALA A 46 2.55 -4.25 7.21
N TYR A 47 2.14 -3.76 8.37
CA TYR A 47 1.73 -4.64 9.46
C TYR A 47 0.26 -4.39 9.76
N SER A 48 -0.64 -5.12 9.09
CA SER A 48 -2.07 -5.11 9.41
C SER A 48 -2.38 -5.75 10.77
N SER A 49 -1.43 -6.48 11.35
CA SER A 49 -1.50 -6.96 12.72
C SER A 49 -0.12 -7.22 13.32
N VAL A 50 -0.01 -7.10 14.65
CA VAL A 50 1.19 -7.48 15.40
C VAL A 50 0.83 -8.38 16.59
N ALA A 51 1.77 -9.26 16.94
CA ALA A 51 1.67 -10.11 18.12
C ALA A 51 2.27 -9.39 19.34
N MET A 52 1.50 -9.35 20.43
CA MET A 52 1.88 -8.81 21.73
C MET A 52 1.75 -9.87 22.82
N SER A 53 2.26 -9.58 24.02
CA SER A 53 2.12 -10.46 25.20
C SER A 53 2.58 -11.90 24.95
N GLN A 54 3.78 -12.05 24.36
CA GLN A 54 4.35 -13.36 23.95
C GLN A 54 3.44 -14.13 22.98
N GLY A 55 2.76 -13.43 22.07
CA GLY A 55 1.87 -14.02 21.07
C GLY A 55 0.45 -14.30 21.55
N LYS A 56 0.13 -14.01 22.82
CA LYS A 56 -1.21 -14.23 23.39
C LYS A 56 -2.22 -13.16 23.00
N LEU A 57 -1.75 -12.01 22.52
CA LEU A 57 -2.59 -10.91 22.10
C LEU A 57 -2.23 -10.52 20.68
N ARG A 58 -3.23 -10.41 19.81
CA ARG A 58 -3.10 -9.82 18.48
C ARG A 58 -3.71 -8.43 18.51
N VAL A 59 -3.00 -7.46 17.95
CA VAL A 59 -3.50 -6.10 17.74
C VAL A 59 -3.53 -5.84 16.26
N ASP A 60 -4.68 -5.48 15.73
CA ASP A 60 -4.87 -5.14 14.32
C ASP A 60 -4.65 -3.64 14.09
N PHE A 61 -4.20 -3.31 12.88
CA PHE A 61 -3.87 -1.95 12.46
C PHE A 61 -4.52 -1.62 11.12
N SER A 62 -5.04 -0.40 11.02
CA SER A 62 -5.21 0.22 9.70
C SER A 62 -3.85 0.56 9.11
N VAL A 63 -3.76 0.53 7.78
CA VAL A 63 -2.54 0.85 7.03
C VAL A 63 -2.85 1.91 5.98
N THR A 64 -2.09 3.00 5.98
CA THR A 64 -2.09 3.99 4.91
C THR A 64 -0.77 3.91 4.17
N LEU A 65 -0.75 3.36 2.96
CA LEU A 65 0.40 3.47 2.05
C LEU A 65 0.32 4.83 1.35
N SER A 66 1.43 5.58 1.35
CA SER A 66 1.58 6.83 0.62
C SER A 66 2.72 6.72 -0.39
N VAL A 67 2.49 7.19 -1.61
CA VAL A 67 3.49 7.32 -2.67
C VAL A 67 3.62 8.79 -3.04
N HIS A 68 4.77 9.37 -2.73
CA HIS A 68 5.08 10.77 -2.98
C HIS A 68 5.98 10.91 -4.21
N ASN A 69 5.59 11.79 -5.13
CA ASN A 69 6.50 12.29 -6.13
C ASN A 69 7.42 13.35 -5.49
N ALA A 70 8.65 12.98 -5.15
CA ALA A 70 9.61 13.90 -4.55
C ALA A 70 10.21 14.90 -5.55
N SER A 71 9.92 14.76 -6.85
CA SER A 71 10.41 15.68 -7.86
C SER A 71 9.65 17.00 -7.85
N GLU A 72 10.39 18.10 -7.93
CA GLU A 72 9.84 19.45 -8.10
C GLU A 72 9.44 19.76 -9.55
N THR A 73 9.88 18.96 -10.52
CA THR A 73 9.75 19.29 -11.95
C THR A 73 9.19 18.16 -12.81
N GLN A 74 9.50 16.91 -12.50
CA GLN A 74 9.12 15.76 -13.30
C GLN A 74 7.85 15.09 -12.78
N ALA A 75 7.02 14.58 -13.69
CA ALA A 75 5.92 13.71 -13.33
C ALA A 75 6.44 12.30 -13.01
N LEU A 76 5.89 11.70 -11.95
CA LEU A 76 6.17 10.32 -11.58
C LEU A 76 5.06 9.41 -12.11
N VAL A 77 5.40 8.45 -12.97
CA VAL A 77 4.43 7.45 -13.45
C VAL A 77 4.42 6.26 -12.50
N ILE A 78 3.32 6.05 -11.79
CA ILE A 78 3.10 4.83 -11.01
C ILE A 78 2.47 3.79 -11.93
N LYS A 79 3.17 2.67 -12.12
CA LYS A 79 2.74 1.56 -12.98
C LYS A 79 1.89 0.54 -12.24
N ARG A 80 2.22 0.26 -10.98
CA ARG A 80 1.53 -0.74 -10.17
C ARG A 80 1.61 -0.38 -8.69
N ILE A 81 0.51 -0.62 -7.97
CA ILE A 81 0.48 -0.72 -6.51
C ILE A 81 -0.23 -2.03 -6.18
N ALA A 82 0.50 -3.00 -5.66
CA ALA A 82 0.00 -4.33 -5.34
C ALA A 82 0.20 -4.65 -3.86
N TYR A 83 -0.81 -5.23 -3.21
CA TYR A 83 -0.80 -5.63 -1.81
C TYR A 83 -0.73 -7.15 -1.68
N PHE A 84 0.13 -7.64 -0.79
CA PHE A 84 0.40 -9.06 -0.59
C PHE A 84 0.21 -9.45 0.87
N ASP A 85 -0.20 -10.70 1.09
CA ASP A 85 -0.29 -11.28 2.42
C ASP A 85 1.06 -11.83 2.92
N THR A 86 1.08 -12.30 4.17
CA THR A 86 2.24 -12.94 4.82
C THR A 86 2.85 -14.08 4.00
N ALA A 87 2.06 -14.79 3.18
CA ALA A 87 2.55 -15.90 2.37
C ALA A 87 3.10 -15.44 1.00
N GLY A 88 3.05 -14.14 0.72
CA GLY A 88 3.47 -13.56 -0.55
C GLY A 88 2.42 -13.71 -1.65
N LYS A 89 1.17 -14.05 -1.31
CA LYS A 89 0.08 -14.09 -2.29
C LYS A 89 -0.47 -12.67 -2.48
N GLN A 90 -0.64 -12.26 -3.73
CA GLN A 90 -1.26 -10.98 -4.04
C GLN A 90 -2.74 -10.99 -3.60
N VAL A 91 -3.08 -10.07 -2.72
CA VAL A 91 -4.42 -9.86 -2.17
C VAL A 91 -5.21 -8.90 -3.05
N GLU A 92 -4.58 -7.80 -3.49
CA GLU A 92 -5.26 -6.74 -4.25
C GLU A 92 -4.28 -5.97 -5.16
N SER A 93 -4.80 -5.43 -6.26
CA SER A 93 -4.09 -4.47 -7.13
C SER A 93 -4.91 -3.19 -7.27
N TYR A 94 -4.34 -2.05 -6.92
CA TYR A 94 -5.07 -0.79 -6.80
C TYR A 94 -5.06 0.07 -8.06
N LEU A 95 -4.29 -0.31 -9.07
CA LEU A 95 -4.26 0.35 -10.38
C LEU A 95 -4.76 -0.58 -11.47
N LYS A 96 -5.67 -0.08 -12.32
CA LYS A 96 -6.09 -0.74 -13.57
C LYS A 96 -5.21 -0.34 -14.74
N ALA A 97 -4.69 0.88 -14.71
CA ALA A 97 -3.76 1.45 -15.67
C ALA A 97 -2.75 2.33 -14.93
N PRO A 98 -1.59 2.64 -15.54
CA PRO A 98 -0.63 3.58 -14.97
C PRO A 98 -1.25 4.97 -14.76
N VAL A 99 -0.79 5.67 -13.73
CA VAL A 99 -1.17 7.06 -13.44
C VAL A 99 0.07 7.94 -13.30
N ALA A 100 0.00 9.18 -13.76
CA ALA A 100 1.09 10.14 -13.59
C ALA A 100 0.78 11.08 -12.42
N LEU A 101 1.62 11.06 -11.39
CA LEU A 101 1.58 12.04 -10.31
C LEU A 101 2.29 13.31 -10.76
N ARG A 102 1.65 14.45 -10.51
CA ARG A 102 2.27 15.77 -10.68
C ARG A 102 3.52 15.90 -9.80
N PRO A 103 4.43 16.83 -10.13
CA PRO A 103 5.51 17.21 -9.22
C PRO A 103 4.98 17.49 -7.81
N LEU A 104 5.66 16.97 -6.80
CA LEU A 104 5.31 17.09 -5.37
C LEU A 104 3.94 16.52 -4.95
N ALA A 105 3.21 15.88 -5.87
CA ALA A 105 1.92 15.28 -5.56
C ALA A 105 2.05 13.91 -4.93
N THR A 106 0.97 13.47 -4.28
CA THR A 106 0.92 12.21 -3.51
C THR A 106 -0.36 11.45 -3.84
N VAL A 107 -0.28 10.12 -3.87
CA VAL A 107 -1.46 9.25 -3.80
C VAL A 107 -1.32 8.32 -2.61
N SER A 108 -2.46 7.87 -2.07
CA SER A 108 -2.45 6.93 -0.95
C SER A 108 -3.50 5.82 -1.08
N ILE A 109 -3.20 4.69 -0.46
CA ILE A 109 -4.09 3.53 -0.29
C ILE A 109 -4.37 3.36 1.19
N PHE A 110 -5.64 3.19 1.53
CA PHE A 110 -6.06 2.90 2.89
C PHE A 110 -6.57 1.46 3.01
N ILE A 111 -5.97 0.71 3.93
CA ILE A 111 -6.39 -0.61 4.38
C ILE A 111 -7.00 -0.44 5.78
N PRO A 112 -8.27 -0.79 5.99
CA PRO A 112 -8.94 -0.62 7.26
C PRO A 112 -8.48 -1.70 8.24
N THR A 113 -8.65 -1.42 9.52
CA THR A 113 -8.23 -2.31 10.62
C THR A 113 -8.89 -3.69 10.57
N ASP A 114 -10.10 -3.80 10.01
CA ASP A 114 -10.84 -5.07 9.88
C ASP A 114 -10.41 -5.88 8.65
N ASP A 115 -9.61 -5.33 7.74
CA ASP A 115 -9.00 -6.08 6.64
C ASP A 115 -7.76 -6.85 7.11
N VAL A 116 -8.04 -8.03 7.67
CA VAL A 116 -7.02 -8.95 8.19
C VAL A 116 -6.36 -9.82 7.12
N ARG A 117 -6.70 -9.65 5.83
CA ARG A 117 -6.22 -10.52 4.74
C ARG A 117 -4.70 -10.47 4.57
N GLY A 118 -4.07 -9.35 4.91
CA GLY A 118 -2.61 -9.19 4.84
C GLY A 118 -1.84 -9.98 5.91
N GLY A 119 -2.47 -10.24 7.06
CA GLY A 119 -1.82 -10.93 8.18
C GLY A 119 -0.75 -10.09 8.89
N THR A 120 0.28 -10.76 9.44
CA THR A 120 1.38 -10.13 10.19
C THR A 120 2.59 -9.77 9.32
N GLY A 121 2.65 -10.27 8.08
CA GLY A 121 3.74 -10.04 7.13
C GLY A 121 3.27 -9.36 5.85
N ALA A 122 2.20 -8.57 5.93
CA ALA A 122 1.66 -7.88 4.78
C ALA A 122 2.70 -6.94 4.15
N ASN A 123 2.55 -6.67 2.86
CA ASN A 123 3.48 -5.78 2.18
C ASN A 123 2.88 -5.22 0.89
N PHE A 124 3.49 -4.16 0.40
CA PHE A 124 3.18 -3.58 -0.90
C PHE A 124 4.38 -3.65 -1.83
N LEU A 125 4.07 -3.78 -3.12
CA LEU A 125 5.00 -3.54 -4.20
C LEU A 125 4.50 -2.34 -5.01
N VAL A 126 5.34 -1.33 -5.14
CA VAL A 126 5.06 -0.11 -5.92
C VAL A 126 6.07 -0.03 -7.05
N ASP A 127 5.60 -0.18 -8.29
CA ASP A 127 6.44 -0.01 -9.48
C ASP A 127 6.23 1.36 -10.07
N TRP A 128 7.32 2.03 -10.44
CA TRP A 128 7.29 3.38 -10.96
C TRP A 128 8.19 3.54 -12.19
N ALA A 129 7.97 4.62 -12.92
CA ALA A 129 8.77 5.02 -14.07
C ALA A 129 8.73 6.54 -14.25
N ALA A 130 9.67 7.06 -15.03
CA ALA A 130 9.71 8.45 -15.46
C ALA A 130 10.35 8.56 -16.85
N THR A 131 10.11 9.68 -17.53
CA THR A 131 10.62 9.96 -18.88
C THR A 131 12.11 10.27 -18.89
N GLY A 132 12.67 10.71 -17.76
CA GLY A 132 14.08 11.03 -17.57
C GLY A 132 14.45 11.03 -16.10
N GLU A 133 15.61 11.59 -15.78
CA GLU A 133 16.10 11.70 -14.40
C GLU A 133 15.06 12.35 -13.47
N ILE A 134 14.82 11.72 -12.32
CA ILE A 134 13.83 12.14 -11.35
C ILE A 134 14.39 11.96 -9.93
N ALA A 135 13.94 12.80 -9.00
CA ALA A 135 14.15 12.52 -7.58
C ALA A 135 13.47 11.18 -7.24
N GLU A 136 14.22 10.27 -6.60
CA GLU A 136 13.68 8.94 -6.25
C GLU A 136 12.40 9.10 -5.43
N PRO A 137 11.29 8.43 -5.79
CA PRO A 137 10.02 8.56 -5.08
C PRO A 137 10.16 8.19 -3.60
N VAL A 138 9.37 8.83 -2.73
CA VAL A 138 9.27 8.46 -1.32
C VAL A 138 8.03 7.60 -1.14
N VAL A 139 8.19 6.40 -0.59
CA VAL A 139 7.10 5.44 -0.38
C VAL A 139 7.11 4.94 1.04
N GLU A 140 6.00 5.11 1.75
CA GLU A 140 5.89 4.83 3.19
C GLU A 140 4.53 4.20 3.51
N ALA A 141 4.48 3.37 4.54
CA ALA A 141 3.24 2.85 5.11
C ALA A 141 3.11 3.31 6.57
N LEU A 142 2.03 4.03 6.87
CA LEU A 142 1.65 4.41 8.23
C LEU A 142 0.66 3.38 8.78
N MET A 143 1.00 2.77 9.91
CA MET A 143 0.11 1.88 10.64
C MET A 143 -0.48 2.62 11.84
N VAL A 144 -1.80 2.55 12.03
CA VAL A 144 -2.49 3.13 13.19
C VAL A 144 -3.47 2.10 13.75
N GLY A 145 -3.35 1.83 15.05
CA GLY A 145 -4.17 0.83 15.74
C GLY A 145 -4.17 1.05 17.25
N GLY A 146 -4.91 0.21 17.97
CA GLY A 146 -5.03 0.33 19.42
C GLY A 146 -5.62 -0.91 20.07
N VAL A 147 -5.36 -1.05 21.37
CA VAL A 147 -5.94 -2.09 22.22
C VAL A 147 -6.32 -1.48 23.57
N ALA A 148 -7.58 -1.67 23.97
CA ALA A 148 -8.16 -1.01 25.14
C ALA A 148 -7.91 0.52 25.11
N ASN A 149 -7.15 1.07 26.06
CA ASN A 149 -6.88 2.50 26.17
C ASN A 149 -5.54 2.91 25.54
N ALA A 150 -4.80 1.97 24.93
CA ALA A 150 -3.51 2.24 24.30
C ALA A 150 -3.66 2.38 22.78
N HIS A 151 -3.02 3.41 22.22
CA HIS A 151 -2.96 3.65 20.78
C HIS A 151 -1.51 3.60 20.33
N TYR A 152 -1.29 3.04 19.14
CA TYR A 152 0.02 2.85 18.55
C TYR A 152 0.00 3.37 17.12
N ALA A 153 1.05 4.09 16.74
CA ALA A 153 1.29 4.49 15.37
C ALA A 153 2.77 4.31 15.04
N PHE A 154 3.06 3.80 13.84
CA PHE A 154 4.42 3.66 13.36
C PHE A 154 4.47 3.68 11.84
N ILE A 155 5.62 4.09 11.32
CA ILE A 155 5.86 4.21 9.88
C ILE A 155 6.84 3.12 9.45
N SER A 156 6.56 2.50 8.31
CA SER A 156 7.46 1.60 7.61
C SER A 156 7.89 2.24 6.30
N GLN A 157 9.20 2.34 6.12
CA GLN A 157 9.81 2.92 4.93
C GLN A 157 9.93 1.88 3.82
N GLY A 158 9.56 2.24 2.59
CA GLY A 158 9.79 1.45 1.41
C GLY A 158 11.27 1.26 1.15
N ARG A 159 11.65 0.07 0.66
CA ARG A 159 13.00 -0.24 0.21
C ARG A 159 13.03 -0.37 -1.31
N PRO A 160 13.93 0.34 -2.01
CA PRO A 160 14.10 0.13 -3.44
C PRO A 160 14.39 -1.33 -3.77
N THR A 161 13.60 -1.94 -4.64
CA THR A 161 13.83 -3.30 -5.11
C THR A 161 14.94 -3.29 -6.15
N ARG A 162 16.11 -3.82 -5.76
CA ARG A 162 17.26 -3.99 -6.65
C ARG A 162 17.54 -5.48 -6.80
N THR A 163 17.84 -5.92 -8.02
CA THR A 163 18.29 -7.28 -8.26
C THR A 163 19.68 -7.45 -7.66
N ALA A 164 19.82 -8.31 -6.66
CA ALA A 164 21.13 -8.68 -6.13
C ALA A 164 21.84 -9.56 -7.15
N THR A 165 22.90 -9.04 -7.78
CA THR A 165 23.79 -9.81 -8.64
C THR A 165 25.00 -10.28 -7.85
N LYS A 166 25.51 -11.49 -8.13
CA LYS A 166 26.85 -11.88 -7.69
C LYS A 166 27.84 -10.96 -8.40
N LYS A 167 28.70 -10.28 -7.62
CA LYS A 167 29.89 -9.60 -8.15
C LYS A 167 30.85 -10.62 -8.77
#